data_AF-A0A838TC95-F1
#
_entry.id   AF-A0A838TC95-F1
#
_cell.length_a   1.000
_cell.length_b   1.000
_cell.length_c   1.000
_cell.angle_alpha   90.00
_cell.angle_beta   90.00
_cell.angle_gamma   90.00
#
_symmetry.space_group_name_H-M   'P 1'
#
loop_
_entity.id
_entity.type
_entity.pdbx_description
1 polymer ?
#
loop_
_entity_poly.entity_id
_entity_poly.type
_entity_poly.pdbx_seq_one_letter_code
_entity_poly.pdbx_strand_id
1 'polypeptide(L)'
;MSFVEFRFLWFFLAAFAVYWTLRGNASRKLWLLVCSYLFYAAWNWKFLFLLIGSTLVDYTVGMMLEREKAPGARRGWLILSLGVNLGTLAFFKYFNFFVGSGAAFLAWLGLPASYSTLNIILPVGVSFYTFQSMSYAIDVYRGRLRAVPSLLDLAFFIAFFPNWWPDRLCAPRLFCPN
;
A
#
# COMPACT_ATOMS: atom_id res chain seq x y z
N MET A 1 -8.76 5.84 13.13
CA MET A 1 -10.02 5.37 13.76
C MET A 1 -9.84 3.91 14.10
N SER A 2 -10.02 3.53 15.35
CA SER A 2 -9.94 2.11 15.75
C SER A 2 -11.20 1.34 15.34
N PHE A 3 -11.06 0.06 14.99
CA PHE A 3 -12.18 -0.82 14.66
C PHE A 3 -13.20 -0.96 15.80
N VAL A 4 -12.79 -0.64 17.03
CA VAL A 4 -13.61 -0.75 18.24
C VAL A 4 -14.40 0.54 18.53
N GLU A 5 -14.10 1.65 17.84
CA GLU A 5 -14.84 2.91 18.05
C GLU A 5 -16.23 2.88 17.40
N PHE A 6 -17.24 3.40 18.10
CA PHE A 6 -18.59 3.62 17.55
C PHE A 6 -18.59 4.48 16.27
N ARG A 7 -17.57 5.33 16.09
CA ARG A 7 -17.37 6.12 14.86
C ARG A 7 -17.14 5.25 13.63
N PHE A 8 -16.51 4.08 13.78
CA PHE A 8 -16.33 3.11 12.70
C PHE A 8 -17.67 2.52 12.26
N LEU A 9 -18.58 2.22 13.19
CA LEU A 9 -19.90 1.66 12.89
C LEU A 9 -20.75 2.62 12.03
N TRP A 10 -20.76 3.91 12.37
CA TRP A 10 -21.45 4.93 11.57
C TRP A 10 -20.83 5.11 10.19
N PHE A 11 -19.50 5.14 10.10
CA PHE A 11 -18.79 5.18 8.83
C PHE A 11 -19.12 3.97 7.95
N PHE A 12 -19.12 2.76 8.54
CA PHE A 12 -19.45 1.52 7.85
C PHE A 12 -20.89 1.49 7.35
N LEU A 13 -21.86 1.88 8.20
CA LEU A 13 -23.27 1.96 7.82
C LEU A 13 -23.49 2.97 6.68
N ALA A 14 -22.87 4.15 6.75
CA ALA A 14 -22.94 5.15 5.68
C ALA A 14 -22.31 4.63 4.38
N ALA A 15 -21.13 4.01 4.47
CA ALA A 15 -20.45 3.41 3.31
C ALA A 15 -21.30 2.30 2.67
N PHE A 16 -21.94 1.46 3.49
CA PHE A 16 -22.79 0.37 3.04
C PHE A 16 -24.10 0.86 2.42
N ALA A 17 -24.72 1.89 2.99
CA ALA A 17 -25.91 2.53 2.43
C ALA A 17 -25.63 3.09 1.02
N VAL A 18 -24.53 3.83 0.85
CA VAL A 18 -24.13 4.37 -0.46
C VAL A 18 -23.78 3.25 -1.44
N TYR A 19 -23.08 2.20 -0.99
CA TYR A 19 -22.79 1.02 -1.81
C TYR A 19 -24.07 0.41 -2.41
N TRP A 20 -25.16 0.33 -1.63
CA TRP A 20 -26.43 -0.20 -2.09
C TRP A 20 -27.13 0.68 -3.14
N THR A 21 -26.95 2.01 -3.05
CA THR A 21 -27.51 2.95 -4.04
C THR A 21 -26.79 2.93 -5.38
N LEU A 22 -25.53 2.50 -5.40
CA LEU A 22 -24.71 2.44 -6.60
C LEU A 22 -25.05 1.20 -7.44
N ARG A 23 -25.45 1.39 -8.70
CA ARG A 23 -25.79 0.29 -9.62
C ARG A 23 -24.63 -0.19 -10.52
N GLY A 24 -23.57 0.62 -10.67
CA GLY A 24 -22.44 0.28 -11.55
C GLY A 24 -21.27 -0.40 -10.83
N ASN A 25 -20.70 -1.45 -11.44
CA ASN A 25 -19.55 -2.19 -10.88
C ASN A 25 -18.30 -1.31 -10.72
N ALA A 26 -18.00 -0.43 -11.69
CA ALA A 26 -16.86 0.48 -11.59
C ALA A 26 -17.02 1.51 -10.46
N SER A 27 -18.21 2.10 -10.34
CA SER A 27 -18.54 3.07 -9.29
C SER A 27 -18.59 2.43 -7.90
N ARG A 28 -18.99 1.16 -7.78
CA ARG A 28 -18.88 0.39 -6.53
C ARG A 28 -17.42 0.16 -6.13
N LYS A 29 -16.57 -0.27 -7.06
CA LYS A 29 -15.13 -0.45 -6.81
C LYS A 29 -14.46 0.86 -6.37
N LEU A 30 -14.74 1.96 -7.07
CA LEU A 30 -14.23 3.27 -6.70
C LEU A 30 -14.72 3.72 -5.32
N TRP A 31 -16.01 3.54 -5.02
CA TRP A 31 -16.57 3.89 -3.71
C TRP A 31 -15.90 3.10 -2.59
N LEU A 32 -15.76 1.78 -2.75
CA LEU A 32 -15.08 0.93 -1.78
C LEU A 32 -13.60 1.30 -1.60
N LEU A 33 -12.91 1.66 -2.68
CA LEU A 33 -11.53 2.16 -2.63
C LEU A 33 -11.46 3.47 -1.84
N VAL A 34 -12.34 4.43 -2.12
CA VAL A 34 -12.41 5.70 -1.41
C VAL A 34 -12.72 5.48 0.07
N CYS A 35 -13.65 4.59 0.41
CA CYS A 35 -13.93 4.23 1.80
C CYS A 35 -12.71 3.61 2.49
N SER A 36 -12.00 2.69 1.83
CA SER A 36 -10.76 2.12 2.36
C SER A 36 -9.72 3.21 2.60
N TYR A 37 -9.51 4.11 1.63
CA TYR A 37 -8.56 5.21 1.73
C TYR A 37 -8.92 6.21 2.83
N LEU A 38 -10.20 6.56 2.98
CA LEU A 38 -10.69 7.43 4.05
C LEU A 38 -10.47 6.78 5.42
N PHE A 39 -10.69 5.48 5.54
CA PHE A 39 -10.42 4.75 6.77
C PHE A 39 -8.91 4.77 7.11
N TYR A 40 -8.03 4.53 6.13
CA TYR A 40 -6.58 4.67 6.31
C TYR A 40 -6.14 6.10 6.63
N ALA A 41 -6.75 7.12 5.98
CA ALA A 41 -6.47 8.53 6.21
C ALA A 41 -6.84 8.95 7.65
N ALA A 42 -8.01 8.49 8.12
CA ALA A 42 -8.50 8.74 9.47
C ALA A 42 -7.72 7.98 10.55
N TRP A 43 -6.86 7.03 10.16
CA TRP A 43 -5.83 6.48 11.04
C TRP A 43 -4.60 7.37 11.03
N ASN A 44 -3.95 7.52 9.87
CA ASN A 44 -2.80 8.40 9.71
C ASN A 44 -2.58 8.73 8.23
N TRP A 45 -2.91 9.96 7.87
CA TRP A 45 -2.81 10.54 6.53
C TRP A 45 -1.44 10.38 5.84
N LYS A 46 -0.33 10.31 6.58
CA LYS A 46 1.01 10.12 6.00
C LYS A 46 1.11 8.76 5.29
N PHE A 47 0.52 7.72 5.87
CA PHE A 47 0.54 6.38 5.28
C PHE A 47 -0.33 6.28 4.03
N LEU A 48 -1.40 7.07 3.94
CA LEU A 48 -2.20 7.15 2.71
C LEU A 48 -1.34 7.62 1.54
N PHE A 49 -0.55 8.69 1.74
CA PHE A 49 0.32 9.21 0.68
C PHE A 49 1.35 8.18 0.23
N LEU A 50 1.91 7.41 1.16
CA LEU A 50 2.85 6.34 0.85
C LEU A 50 2.21 5.16 0.14
N LEU A 51 1.00 4.76 0.54
CA LEU A 51 0.28 3.69 -0.11
C LEU A 51 -0.07 4.05 -1.56
N ILE A 52 -0.53 5.29 -1.79
CA ILE A 52 -0.79 5.80 -3.14
C ILE A 52 0.52 5.86 -3.94
N GLY A 53 1.59 6.40 -3.34
CA GLY A 53 2.91 6.50 -3.96
C GLY A 53 3.51 5.14 -4.34
N SER A 54 3.48 4.16 -3.43
CA SER A 54 3.97 2.80 -3.71
C SER A 54 3.13 2.12 -4.78
N THR A 55 1.81 2.24 -4.71
CA THR A 55 0.90 1.69 -5.73
C THR A 55 1.16 2.28 -7.11
N LEU A 56 1.45 3.58 -7.22
CA LEU A 56 1.83 4.23 -8.47
C LEU A 56 3.15 3.70 -9.03
N VAL A 57 4.16 3.56 -8.17
CA VAL A 57 5.45 2.97 -8.55
C VAL A 57 5.26 1.53 -9.03
N ASP A 58 4.49 0.72 -8.30
CA ASP A 58 4.27 -0.68 -8.66
C ASP A 58 3.41 -0.85 -9.93
N TYR A 59 2.47 0.07 -10.17
CA TYR A 59 1.73 0.14 -11.43
C TYR A 59 2.66 0.43 -12.62
N THR A 60 3.50 1.47 -12.49
CA THR A 60 4.44 1.84 -13.57
C THR A 60 5.46 0.73 -13.82
N VAL A 61 6.04 0.15 -12.77
CA VAL A 61 6.97 -0.97 -12.86
C VAL A 61 6.30 -2.19 -13.50
N GLY A 62 5.06 -2.52 -13.11
CA GLY A 62 4.29 -3.61 -13.69
C GLY A 62 4.10 -3.44 -15.21
N MET A 63 3.68 -2.26 -15.66
CA MET A 63 3.54 -1.98 -17.10
C MET A 63 4.87 -2.00 -17.85
N MET A 64 5.94 -1.49 -17.25
CA MET A 64 7.27 -1.52 -17.88
C MET A 64 7.82 -2.94 -17.98
N LEU A 65 7.59 -3.78 -16.97
CA LEU A 65 7.98 -5.20 -16.96
C LEU A 65 7.29 -6.02 -18.06
N GLU A 66 6.08 -5.63 -18.46
CA GLU A 66 5.32 -6.26 -19.53
C GLU A 66 5.75 -5.77 -20.92
N ARG A 67 6.07 -4.47 -21.05
CA ARG A 67 6.56 -3.89 -22.31
C ARG A 67 8.00 -4.29 -22.65
N GLU A 68 8.84 -4.38 -21.63
CA GLU A 68 10.27 -4.63 -21.77
C GLU A 68 10.55 -6.12 -22.02
N LYS A 69 11.32 -6.42 -23.07
CA LYS A 69 11.68 -7.81 -23.44
C LYS A 69 13.10 -8.15 -23.00
N ALA A 70 13.96 -7.15 -22.79
CA ALA A 70 15.34 -7.38 -22.39
C ALA A 70 15.42 -7.88 -20.94
N PRO A 71 16.04 -9.04 -20.66
CA PRO A 71 16.06 -9.63 -19.33
C PRO A 71 16.80 -8.76 -18.29
N GLY A 72 17.83 -8.02 -18.72
CA GLY A 72 18.57 -7.10 -17.85
C GLY A 72 17.73 -5.91 -17.39
N ALA A 73 17.00 -5.26 -18.31
CA ALA A 73 16.14 -4.12 -18.00
C ALA A 73 14.94 -4.54 -17.12
N ARG A 74 14.33 -5.69 -17.41
CA ARG A 74 13.26 -6.27 -16.55
C ARG A 74 13.74 -6.49 -15.11
N ARG A 75 14.97 -6.99 -14.93
CA ARG A 75 15.55 -7.19 -13.60
C ARG A 75 15.78 -5.86 -12.87
N GLY A 76 16.22 -4.82 -13.58
CA GLY A 76 16.36 -3.47 -13.03
C GLY A 76 15.05 -2.90 -12.50
N TRP A 77 13.97 -3.01 -13.27
CA TRP A 77 12.63 -2.59 -12.85
C TRP A 77 12.12 -3.34 -11.62
N LEU A 78 12.34 -4.65 -11.55
CA LEU A 78 11.99 -5.45 -10.38
C LEU A 78 12.76 -5.00 -9.13
N ILE A 79 14.08 -4.80 -9.26
CA ILE A 79 14.92 -4.33 -8.15
C ILE A 79 14.47 -2.93 -7.68
N LEU A 80 14.08 -2.06 -8.61
CA LEU A 80 13.55 -0.73 -8.28
C LEU A 80 12.25 -0.84 -7.44
N SER A 81 11.26 -1.63 -7.87
CA SER A 81 10.01 -1.81 -7.11
C SER A 81 10.27 -2.44 -5.73
N LEU A 82 11.09 -3.50 -5.66
CA LEU A 82 11.49 -4.13 -4.39
C LEU A 82 12.21 -3.13 -3.48
N GLY A 83 13.13 -2.34 -4.03
CA GLY A 83 13.89 -1.34 -3.30
C GLY A 83 13.00 -0.22 -2.74
N VAL A 84 12.02 0.25 -3.50
CA VAL A 84 11.04 1.27 -3.04
C VAL A 84 10.14 0.69 -1.95
N ASN A 85 9.60 -0.52 -2.14
CA ASN A 85 8.73 -1.18 -1.17
C ASN A 85 9.46 -1.50 0.15
N LEU A 86 10.63 -2.15 0.07
CA LEU A 86 11.46 -2.47 1.24
C LEU A 86 12.06 -1.21 1.87
N GLY A 87 12.49 -0.24 1.07
CA GLY A 87 13.01 1.04 1.54
C GLY A 87 11.97 1.82 2.33
N THR A 88 10.73 1.83 1.85
CA THR A 88 9.59 2.40 2.59
C THR A 88 9.38 1.68 3.91
N LEU A 89 9.34 0.34 3.90
CA LEU A 89 9.15 -0.45 5.11
C LEU A 89 10.29 -0.24 6.13
N ALA A 90 11.54 -0.24 5.66
CA ALA A 90 12.72 0.02 6.48
C ALA A 90 12.69 1.44 7.05
N PHE A 91 12.34 2.44 6.24
CA PHE A 91 12.18 3.82 6.70
C PHE A 91 11.23 3.87 7.89
N PHE A 92 10.04 3.28 7.81
CA PHE A 92 9.10 3.27 8.94
C PHE A 92 9.59 2.50 10.15
N LYS A 93 10.18 1.32 9.94
CA LYS A 93 10.63 0.46 11.03
C LYS A 93 11.77 1.09 11.83
N TYR A 94 12.70 1.76 11.13
CA TYR A 94 13.88 2.37 11.74
C TYR A 94 13.71 3.86 12.02
N PHE A 95 12.61 4.50 11.59
CA PHE A 95 12.37 5.93 11.78
C PHE A 95 12.55 6.36 13.25
N ASN A 96 11.93 5.63 14.17
CA ASN A 96 12.01 5.92 15.60
C ASN A 96 13.46 5.83 16.14
N PHE A 97 14.24 4.88 15.62
CA PHE A 97 15.67 4.75 15.97
C PHE A 97 16.49 5.92 15.43
N PHE A 98 16.31 6.29 14.16
CA PHE A 98 16.99 7.44 13.55
C PHE A 98 16.68 8.76 14.24
N VAL A 99 15.41 8.98 14.62
CA VAL A 99 15.01 10.17 15.39
C VAL A 99 15.67 10.15 16.77
N GLY A 100 15.71 9.01 17.46
CA GLY A 100 16.38 8.87 18.75
C GLY A 100 17.88 9.13 18.69
N SER A 101 18.59 8.52 17.74
CA SER A 101 20.04 8.74 17.54
C SER A 101 20.36 10.15 17.06
N GLY A 102 19.54 10.72 16.17
CA GLY A 102 19.68 12.10 15.69
C GLY A 102 19.46 13.12 16.82
N ALA A 103 18.47 12.88 17.69
CA ALA A 103 18.24 13.71 18.87
C ALA A 103 19.41 13.61 19.87
N ALA A 104 19.96 12.40 20.09
CA ALA A 104 21.15 12.23 20.93
C ALA A 104 22.39 12.95 20.35
N PHE A 105 22.53 12.95 19.03
CA PHE A 105 23.61 13.67 18.32
C PHE A 105 23.42 15.20 18.38
N LEU A 106 22.18 15.70 18.22
CA LEU A 106 21.84 17.11 18.37
C LEU A 106 22.02 17.61 19.82
N ALA A 107 21.70 16.76 20.80
CA ALA A 107 21.96 17.02 22.21
C ALA A 107 23.47 17.04 22.51
N TRP A 108 24.26 16.15 21.89
CA TRP A 108 25.73 16.19 21.97
C TRP A 108 26.31 17.48 21.34
N LEU A 109 25.66 18.03 20.30
CA LEU A 109 25.97 19.33 19.70
C LEU A 109 25.44 20.54 20.49
N GLY A 110 24.78 20.34 21.63
CA GLY A 110 24.30 21.42 22.51
C GLY A 110 23.02 22.14 22.03
N LEU A 111 22.33 21.63 21.02
CA LEU A 111 21.05 22.17 20.57
C LEU A 111 19.87 21.54 21.37
N PRO A 112 18.91 22.34 21.86
CA PRO A 112 17.75 21.79 22.56
C PRO A 112 16.87 21.01 21.59
N ALA A 113 16.99 19.68 21.60
CA ALA A 113 16.13 18.79 20.85
C ALA A 113 14.73 18.80 21.48
N SER A 114 13.80 19.58 20.93
CA SER A 114 12.40 19.51 21.32
C SER A 114 11.83 18.17 20.86
N TYR A 115 11.60 17.29 21.84
CA TYR A 115 11.02 15.97 21.65
C TYR A 115 9.53 16.11 21.29
N SER A 116 9.24 16.14 19.99
CA SER A 116 7.96 15.63 19.52
C SER A 116 8.21 14.22 19.02
N THR A 117 8.15 13.27 19.96
CA THR A 117 8.16 11.84 19.67
C THR A 117 6.94 11.55 18.81
N LEU A 118 7.05 11.75 17.51
CA LEU A 118 6.17 11.13 16.54
C LEU A 118 6.47 9.63 16.63
N ASN A 119 5.94 9.01 17.68
CA ASN A 119 5.95 7.58 17.91
C ASN A 119 4.97 7.03 16.87
N ILE A 120 5.44 6.94 15.64
CA ILE A 120 4.68 6.43 14.52
C ILE A 120 4.60 4.93 14.77
N ILE A 121 3.55 4.53 15.48
CA ILE A 121 3.14 3.14 15.58
C ILE A 121 2.79 2.72 14.16
N LEU A 122 3.58 1.81 13.59
CA LEU A 122 3.29 1.27 12.27
C LEU A 122 1.90 0.62 12.31
N PRO A 123 0.97 1.03 11.43
CA PRO A 123 -0.32 0.37 11.34
C PRO A 123 -0.12 -1.11 11.03
N VAL A 124 -0.84 -1.95 11.75
CA VAL A 124 -0.96 -3.38 11.49
C VAL A 124 -1.58 -3.53 10.09
N GLY A 125 -0.75 -3.66 9.06
CA GLY A 125 -1.19 -3.59 7.66
C GLY A 125 -0.10 -3.17 6.69
N VAL A 126 0.91 -2.40 7.14
CA VAL A 126 1.95 -1.90 6.24
C VAL A 126 2.73 -3.04 5.59
N SER A 127 3.22 -3.96 6.41
CA SER A 127 3.95 -5.14 5.93
C SER A 127 3.12 -5.97 4.96
N PHE A 128 1.81 -6.11 5.19
CA PHE A 128 0.93 -6.90 4.34
C PHE A 128 0.81 -6.31 2.93
N TYR A 129 0.54 -5.01 2.81
CA TYR A 129 0.48 -4.38 1.48
C TYR A 129 1.84 -4.47 0.78
N THR A 130 2.95 -4.30 1.51
CA THR A 130 4.28 -4.35 0.92
C THR A 130 4.56 -5.76 0.38
N PHE A 131 4.23 -6.81 1.13
CA PHE A 131 4.38 -8.19 0.65
C PHE A 131 3.49 -8.49 -0.55
N GLN A 132 2.25 -8.01 -0.56
CA GLN A 132 1.33 -8.20 -1.67
C GLN A 132 1.81 -7.50 -2.94
N SER A 133 2.31 -6.26 -2.81
CA SER A 133 2.85 -5.50 -3.93
C SER A 133 4.13 -6.12 -4.49
N MET A 134 5.04 -6.57 -3.62
CA MET A 134 6.24 -7.31 -4.02
C MET A 134 5.88 -8.62 -4.72
N SER A 135 4.89 -9.35 -4.22
CA SER A 135 4.41 -10.60 -4.84
C SER A 135 3.87 -10.35 -6.24
N TYR A 136 3.08 -9.29 -6.42
CA TYR A 136 2.60 -8.85 -7.73
C TYR A 136 3.76 -8.55 -8.70
N ALA A 137 4.72 -7.72 -8.28
CA ALA A 137 5.87 -7.36 -9.13
C ALA A 137 6.72 -8.59 -9.53
N ILE A 138 6.93 -9.53 -8.59
CA ILE A 138 7.65 -10.78 -8.84
C ILE A 138 6.90 -11.68 -9.83
N ASP A 139 5.59 -11.82 -9.69
CA ASP A 139 4.79 -12.69 -10.57
C ASP A 139 4.65 -12.11 -11.99
N VAL A 140 4.58 -10.78 -12.13
CA VAL A 140 4.67 -10.09 -13.43
C VAL A 140 6.05 -10.28 -14.06
N TYR A 141 7.13 -10.13 -13.28
CA TYR A 141 8.49 -10.39 -13.75
C TYR A 141 8.68 -11.84 -14.23
N ARG A 142 8.15 -12.81 -13.48
CA ARG A 142 8.19 -14.25 -13.83
C ARG A 142 7.28 -14.61 -15.01
N GLY A 143 6.47 -13.68 -15.52
CA GLY A 143 5.52 -13.94 -16.60
C GLY A 143 4.37 -14.87 -16.19
N ARG A 144 4.16 -15.08 -14.89
CA ARG A 144 3.02 -15.86 -14.36
C ARG A 144 1.73 -15.06 -14.44
N LEU A 145 1.87 -13.74 -14.40
CA LEU A 145 0.79 -12.76 -14.44
C LEU A 145 1.05 -11.69 -15.50
N ARG A 146 -0.02 -11.20 -16.15
CA ARG A 146 0.03 -9.96 -16.94
C ARG A 146 -0.08 -8.75 -16.02
N ALA A 147 0.46 -7.61 -16.45
CA ALA A 147 0.33 -6.39 -15.66
C ALA A 147 -1.15 -5.96 -15.63
N VAL A 148 -1.62 -5.49 -14.48
CA VAL A 148 -2.98 -4.96 -14.35
C VAL A 148 -3.04 -3.62 -15.08
N PRO A 149 -3.86 -3.46 -16.12
CA PRO A 149 -3.85 -2.25 -16.95
C PRO A 149 -4.54 -1.07 -16.27
N SER A 150 -5.44 -1.32 -15.33
CA SER A 150 -6.20 -0.31 -14.60
C SER A 150 -5.57 -0.04 -13.23
N LEU A 151 -5.06 1.18 -13.04
CA LEU A 151 -4.52 1.62 -11.76
C LEU A 151 -5.54 1.44 -10.62
N LEU A 152 -6.82 1.68 -10.91
CA LEU A 152 -7.92 1.52 -9.96
C LEU A 152 -8.05 0.07 -9.45
N ASP A 153 -7.89 -0.91 -10.33
CA ASP A 153 -8.00 -2.33 -9.94
C ASP A 153 -6.75 -2.79 -9.19
N LEU A 154 -5.57 -2.26 -9.54
CA LEU A 154 -4.35 -2.52 -8.77
C LEU A 154 -4.41 -1.89 -7.37
N ALA A 155 -4.83 -0.61 -7.30
CA ALA A 155 -5.00 0.11 -6.06
C ALA A 155 -6.06 -0.56 -5.16
N PHE A 156 -7.14 -1.04 -5.77
CA PHE A 156 -8.15 -1.83 -5.06
C PHE A 156 -7.58 -3.15 -4.58
N PHE A 157 -6.85 -3.89 -5.41
CA PHE A 157 -6.21 -5.15 -5.00
C PHE A 157 -5.27 -4.96 -3.80
N ILE A 158 -4.41 -3.93 -3.83
CA ILE A 158 -3.41 -3.67 -2.79
C ILE A 158 -4.06 -3.11 -1.50
N ALA A 159 -5.09 -2.29 -1.63
CA ALA A 159 -5.71 -1.59 -0.51
C ALA A 159 -6.93 -2.28 0.10
N PHE A 160 -7.50 -3.26 -0.59
CA PHE A 160 -8.57 -4.08 -0.02
C PHE A 160 -7.95 -5.11 0.93
N PHE A 161 -8.54 -5.19 2.12
CA PHE A 161 -8.02 -5.88 3.32
C PHE A 161 -7.47 -7.30 3.05
N PRO A 162 -6.56 -7.81 3.89
CA PRO A 162 -5.83 -9.05 3.66
C PRO A 162 -6.80 -10.22 3.53
N ASN A 163 -6.71 -10.96 2.42
CA ASN A 163 -7.27 -12.30 2.37
C ASN A 163 -6.39 -13.18 3.27
N TRP A 164 -6.92 -13.62 4.41
CA TRP A 164 -6.23 -14.41 5.44
C TRP A 164 -5.83 -15.83 4.99
N TRP A 165 -5.91 -16.15 3.70
CA TRP A 165 -5.69 -17.50 3.18
C TRP A 165 -4.41 -17.60 2.35
N PRO A 166 -3.43 -18.42 2.74
CA PRO A 166 -2.31 -18.77 1.88
C PRO A 166 -2.78 -19.79 0.83
N ASP A 167 -2.65 -19.42 -0.44
CA ASP A 167 -1.95 -20.22 -1.47
C ASP A 167 -2.56 -20.33 -2.86
N ARG A 168 -3.86 -20.12 -3.15
CA ARG A 168 -4.34 -20.39 -4.53
C ARG A 168 -5.36 -19.44 -5.18
N LEU A 169 -5.85 -18.42 -4.47
CA LEU A 169 -6.85 -17.49 -5.03
C LEU A 169 -6.31 -16.08 -5.31
N CYS A 170 -5.12 -15.72 -4.83
CA CYS A 170 -4.49 -14.41 -5.04
C CYS A 170 -3.77 -14.29 -6.39
N ALA A 171 -4.25 -14.98 -7.43
CA ALA A 171 -3.85 -14.66 -8.79
C ALA A 171 -4.80 -13.56 -9.29
N PRO A 172 -4.31 -12.37 -9.69
CA PRO A 172 -5.13 -11.37 -10.39
C PRO A 172 -5.93 -11.89 -11.59
N ARG A 173 -5.63 -13.11 -12.08
CA ARG A 173 -6.46 -13.91 -13.00
C ARG A 173 -7.94 -14.04 -12.61
N LEU A 174 -8.29 -14.00 -11.32
CA LEU A 174 -9.70 -14.10 -10.88
C LEU A 174 -10.44 -12.75 -10.86
N PHE A 175 -9.72 -11.62 -10.75
CA PHE A 175 -10.31 -10.28 -10.65
C PHE A 175 -10.34 -9.52 -11.98
N CYS A 176 -9.45 -9.86 -12.91
CA CYS A 176 -9.49 -9.42 -14.30
C CYS A 176 -9.68 -10.64 -15.21
N PRO A 177 -10.92 -11.14 -15.38
CA PRO A 177 -11.21 -11.99 -16.53
C PRO A 177 -10.96 -11.14 -17.78
N ASN A 178 -10.20 -11.70 -18.72
CA ASN A 178 -9.84 -11.05 -19.99
C ASN A 178 -11.03 -10.34 -20.66
#